data_AF-A0A6B2XVV2-F1
#
_entry.id   AF-A0A6B2XVV2-F1
#
_cell.length_a   1.000
_cell.length_b   1.000
_cell.length_c   1.000
_cell.angle_alpha   90.00
_cell.angle_beta   90.00
_cell.angle_gamma   90.00
#
_symmetry.space_group_name_H-M   'P 1'
#
loop_
_entity.id
_entity.type
_entity.pdbx_description
1 polymer ?
#
loop_
_entity_poly.entity_id
_entity_poly.type
_entity_poly.pdbx_seq_one_letter_code
_entity_poly.pdbx_strand_id
1 'polypeptide(L)'
;MTSTVDPVDSPELQARTSDLRVRALDALPAPRAMLADLPLGATRSDLVTTSRREVRDVLAGDDDRLLVIVGPCSVHDPEAAL
;
A
#
# COMPACT_ATOMS: atom_id res chain seq x y z
N MET A 1 -36.03 20.52 0.86
CA MET A 1 -34.61 20.94 0.79
C MET A 1 -34.01 20.17 -0.37
N THR A 2 -34.34 20.65 -1.58
CA THR A 2 -34.10 19.94 -2.84
C THR A 2 -32.66 20.22 -3.25
N SER A 3 -31.82 19.19 -3.21
CA SER A 3 -30.43 19.29 -3.63
C SER A 3 -30.41 19.50 -5.15
N THR A 4 -30.06 20.71 -5.58
CA THR A 4 -29.74 20.99 -6.98
C THR A 4 -28.48 20.22 -7.30
N VAL A 5 -28.61 19.18 -8.14
CA VAL A 5 -27.43 18.52 -8.73
C VAL A 5 -26.75 19.58 -9.60
N ASP A 6 -25.51 19.93 -9.28
CA ASP A 6 -24.73 20.85 -10.08
C ASP A 6 -24.60 20.27 -11.51
N PRO A 7 -24.72 21.09 -12.58
CA PRO A 7 -24.71 20.60 -13.96
C PRO A 7 -23.43 19.85 -14.35
N VAL A 8 -22.35 20.00 -13.56
CA VAL A 8 -21.06 19.31 -13.71
C VAL A 8 -21.10 17.85 -13.19
N ASP A 9 -22.06 17.52 -12.32
CA ASP A 9 -22.29 16.16 -11.80
C ASP A 9 -23.26 15.34 -12.66
N SER A 10 -23.56 15.81 -13.87
CA SER A 10 -24.37 15.06 -14.82
C SER A 10 -23.56 13.88 -15.38
N PRO A 11 -23.93 12.61 -15.11
CA PRO A 11 -23.17 11.44 -15.56
C PRO A 11 -23.05 11.35 -17.10
N GLU A 12 -24.05 11.90 -17.82
CA GLU A 12 -24.05 11.99 -19.29
C GLU A 12 -23.00 12.96 -19.85
N LEU A 13 -22.63 14.01 -19.10
CA LEU A 13 -21.62 14.97 -19.52
C LEU A 13 -20.20 14.42 -19.31
N GLN A 14 -19.99 13.69 -18.20
CA GLN A 14 -18.72 13.03 -17.87
C GLN A 14 -18.39 11.91 -18.87
N ALA A 15 -19.39 11.15 -19.32
CA ALA A 15 -19.21 10.06 -20.29
C ALA A 15 -18.69 10.52 -21.67
N ARG A 16 -18.82 11.81 -22.04
CA ARG A 16 -18.39 12.31 -23.35
C ARG A 16 -16.88 12.50 -23.49
N THR A 17 -16.17 12.68 -22.38
CA THR A 17 -14.73 12.97 -22.38
C THR A 17 -13.95 12.17 -21.33
N SER A 18 -14.61 11.51 -20.38
CA SER A 18 -13.98 10.63 -19.39
C SER A 18 -13.72 9.25 -19.96
N ASP A 19 -12.66 8.61 -19.48
CA ASP A 19 -12.38 7.18 -19.67
C ASP A 19 -12.30 6.70 -21.13
N LEU A 20 -12.09 7.62 -22.08
CA LEU A 20 -12.07 7.37 -23.53
C LEU A 20 -11.10 6.26 -23.98
N ARG A 21 -10.09 5.94 -23.16
CA ARG A 21 -9.08 4.89 -23.40
C ARG A 21 -8.91 3.92 -22.24
N VAL A 22 -9.83 3.94 -21.29
CA VAL A 22 -9.84 2.97 -20.18
C VAL A 22 -10.43 1.68 -20.71
N ARG A 23 -9.67 0.58 -20.59
CA ARG A 23 -10.12 -0.74 -21.05
C ARG A 23 -11.15 -1.35 -20.09
N ALA A 24 -10.89 -1.20 -18.80
CA ALA A 24 -11.72 -1.69 -17.71
C ALA A 24 -11.37 -0.97 -16.41
N LEU A 25 -12.31 -0.99 -15.48
CA LEU A 25 -12.12 -0.61 -14.09
C LEU A 25 -12.51 -1.81 -13.23
N ASP A 26 -11.52 -2.40 -12.56
CA ASP A 26 -11.74 -3.52 -11.65
C ASP A 26 -11.72 -3.03 -10.20
N ALA A 27 -12.73 -3.42 -9.42
CA ALA A 27 -12.77 -3.09 -8.01
C ALA A 27 -11.70 -3.88 -7.25
N LEU A 28 -10.83 -3.18 -6.52
CA LEU A 28 -9.83 -3.80 -5.66
C LEU A 28 -10.39 -4.05 -4.25
N PRO A 29 -9.94 -5.12 -3.56
CA PRO A 29 -10.25 -5.31 -2.16
C PRO A 29 -9.83 -4.11 -1.31
N ALA A 30 -10.68 -3.70 -0.38
CA ALA A 30 -10.33 -2.63 0.55
C ALA A 30 -9.15 -3.09 1.45
N PRO A 31 -8.23 -2.18 1.85
CA PRO A 31 -7.10 -2.54 2.71
C PRO A 31 -7.51 -3.28 4.00
N ARG A 32 -8.65 -2.91 4.60
CA ARG A 32 -9.19 -3.58 5.79
C ARG A 32 -9.52 -5.06 5.57
N ALA A 33 -9.90 -5.44 4.35
CA ALA A 33 -10.20 -6.83 4.01
C ALA A 33 -8.90 -7.65 4.01
N MET A 34 -7.84 -7.14 3.38
CA MET A 34 -6.52 -7.78 3.39
C MET A 34 -5.96 -7.94 4.81
N LEU A 35 -6.12 -6.93 5.67
CA LEU A 35 -5.68 -7.01 7.07
C LEU A 35 -6.48 -8.02 7.89
N ALA A 36 -7.76 -8.25 7.56
CA ALA A 36 -8.59 -9.25 8.20
C ALA A 36 -8.19 -10.67 7.76
N ASP A 37 -7.90 -10.86 6.47
CA ASP A 37 -7.50 -12.15 5.89
C ASP A 37 -6.07 -12.56 6.31
N LEU A 38 -5.17 -11.60 6.42
CA LEU A 38 -3.75 -11.80 6.74
C LEU A 38 -3.32 -10.95 7.95
N PRO A 39 -3.75 -11.33 9.17
CA PRO A 39 -3.36 -10.59 10.38
C PRO A 39 -1.84 -10.72 10.64
N LEU A 40 -1.22 -9.60 11.01
CA LEU A 40 0.24 -9.50 11.21
C LEU A 40 0.74 -10.49 12.29
N GLY A 41 0.04 -10.56 13.43
CA GLY A 41 0.42 -11.35 14.61
C GLY A 41 1.46 -10.65 15.49
N ALA A 42 1.56 -11.07 16.76
CA ALA A 42 2.41 -10.43 17.77
C ALA A 42 3.90 -10.45 17.37
N THR A 43 4.44 -11.62 17.01
CA THR A 43 5.85 -11.78 16.64
C THR A 43 6.29 -10.87 15.50
N ARG A 44 5.47 -10.75 14.43
CA ARG A 44 5.81 -9.87 13.30
C ARG A 44 5.67 -8.39 13.67
N SER A 45 4.71 -8.04 14.53
CA SER A 45 4.54 -6.68 15.06
C SER A 45 5.77 -6.25 15.89
N ASP A 46 6.26 -7.13 16.76
CA ASP A 46 7.44 -6.88 17.58
C ASP A 46 8.70 -6.75 16.75
N LEU A 47 8.86 -7.62 15.73
CA LEU A 47 9.95 -7.54 14.77
C LEU A 47 9.95 -6.19 14.05
N VAL A 48 8.83 -5.80 13.44
CA VAL A 48 8.73 -4.53 12.70
C VAL A 48 9.02 -3.33 13.61
N THR A 49 8.48 -3.34 14.83
CA THR A 49 8.68 -2.24 15.79
C THR A 49 10.14 -2.13 16.23
N THR A 50 10.75 -3.27 16.54
CA THR A 50 12.15 -3.35 16.96
C THR A 50 13.11 -2.98 15.84
N SER A 51 12.94 -3.55 14.64
CA SER A 51 13.78 -3.21 13.49
C SER A 51 13.70 -1.74 13.12
N ARG A 52 12.52 -1.10 13.21
CA ARG A 52 12.37 0.35 12.97
C ARG A 52 13.14 1.20 13.98
N ARG A 53 13.14 0.79 15.26
CA ARG A 53 13.95 1.44 16.29
C ARG A 53 15.43 1.32 15.96
N GLU A 54 15.90 0.10 15.71
CA GLU A 54 17.32 -0.16 15.43
C GLU A 54 17.81 0.58 14.17
N VAL A 55 17.03 0.58 13.09
CA VAL A 55 17.35 1.34 11.87
C VAL A 55 17.49 2.82 12.16
N ARG A 56 16.58 3.40 12.96
CA ARG A 56 16.65 4.81 13.34
C ARG A 56 17.91 5.11 14.15
N ASP A 57 18.24 4.25 15.11
CA ASP A 57 19.39 4.47 15.99
C ASP A 57 20.72 4.41 15.18
N VAL A 58 20.81 3.49 14.20
CA VAL A 58 21.93 3.46 13.24
C VAL A 58 22.00 4.74 12.39
N LEU A 59 20.87 5.20 11.85
CA LEU A 59 20.83 6.42 11.03
C LEU A 59 21.12 7.70 11.83
N ALA A 60 20.84 7.70 13.14
CA ALA A 60 21.15 8.78 14.05
C ALA A 60 22.62 8.77 14.53
N GLY A 61 23.34 7.66 14.31
CA GLY A 61 24.70 7.44 14.82
C GLY A 61 24.74 7.04 16.30
N ASP A 62 23.60 6.70 16.89
CA ASP A 62 23.48 6.18 18.27
C ASP A 62 23.82 4.68 18.36
N ASP A 63 23.86 3.99 17.22
CA ASP A 63 24.25 2.60 17.03
C ASP A 63 25.30 2.54 15.90
N ASP A 64 26.45 1.91 16.14
CA ASP A 64 27.60 1.88 15.22
C ASP A 64 27.55 0.74 14.20
N ARG A 65 26.50 -0.09 14.24
CA ARG A 65 26.29 -1.15 13.25
C ARG A 65 26.04 -0.57 11.86
N LEU A 66 26.39 -1.35 10.83
CA LEU A 66 26.11 -1.01 9.44
C LEU A 66 24.71 -1.48 9.04
N LEU A 67 23.86 -0.55 8.59
CA LEU A 67 22.59 -0.88 7.94
C LEU A 67 22.83 -1.37 6.51
N VAL A 68 22.38 -2.58 6.20
CA VAL A 68 22.48 -3.19 4.86
C VAL A 68 21.09 -3.54 4.34
N ILE A 69 20.74 -3.02 3.17
CA ILE A 69 19.54 -3.41 2.42
C ILE A 69 19.98 -4.34 1.30
N VAL A 70 19.62 -5.62 1.39
CA VAL A 70 20.05 -6.65 0.45
C VAL A 70 18.89 -7.61 0.15
N GLY A 71 18.79 -8.04 -1.11
CA GLY A 71 17.76 -8.94 -1.59
C GLY A 71 17.76 -9.02 -3.12
N PRO A 72 16.88 -9.86 -3.71
CA PRO A 72 16.70 -9.89 -5.15
C PRO A 72 16.14 -8.55 -5.65
N CYS A 73 16.37 -8.24 -6.94
CA CYS A 73 15.84 -7.03 -7.57
C CYS A 73 14.29 -6.97 -7.51
N SER A 74 13.64 -8.12 -7.61
CA SER A 74 12.20 -8.29 -7.45
C SER A 74 11.87 -9.70 -6.96
N VAL A 75 10.74 -9.84 -6.27
CA VAL A 75 10.19 -11.14 -5.88
C VAL A 75 9.07 -11.50 -6.86
N HIS A 76 9.32 -12.53 -7.67
CA HIS A 76 8.34 -13.11 -8.60
C HIS A 76 7.96 -14.55 -8.22
N ASP A 77 8.75 -15.17 -7.33
CA ASP A 77 8.54 -16.49 -6.77
C ASP A 77 8.67 -16.38 -5.24
N PRO A 78 7.57 -16.56 -4.48
CA PRO A 78 7.60 -16.51 -3.02
C PRO A 78 8.42 -17.62 -2.38
N GLU A 79 8.49 -18.82 -2.98
CA GLU A 79 9.24 -19.94 -2.42
C GLU A 79 10.75 -19.71 -2.55
N ALA A 80 11.21 -19.18 -3.69
CA ALA A 80 12.61 -18.80 -3.87
C ALA A 80 13.07 -17.63 -2.98
N ALA A 81 12.13 -16.91 -2.35
CA ALA A 81 12.41 -15.79 -1.45
C ALA A 81 12.44 -16.18 0.05
N LEU A 82 12.02 -17.41 0.40
CA LEU A 82 12.02 -17.96 1.76
C LEU A 82 13.31 -18.72 2.06
#